data_AF-A0A926BIR5-F1
#
_entry.id   AF-A0A926BIR5-F1
#
_cell.length_a   1.000
_cell.length_b   1.000
_cell.length_c   1.000
_cell.angle_alpha   90.00
_cell.angle_beta   90.00
_cell.angle_gamma   90.00
#
_symmetry.space_group_name_H-M   'P 1'
#
loop_
_entity.id
_entity.type
_entity.pdbx_description
1 polymer ?
#
loop_
_entity_poly.entity_id
_entity_poly.type
_entity_poly.pdbx_seq_one_letter_code
_entity_poly.pdbx_strand_id
1 'polypeptide(L)'
;MSEPTKAKEDARPCPNCQQALSQDVSLCPSCGAGIPPLPEITNNPNPAQAPDVVLLSKSRGGDIAIGVVMGIVFPPLLCMALIALLQALGSSGISVGVSTVLLALFIPVLIGVPFAIAYLLKRKRYVAGNAMQKALFGWLILIGLLFLGLLVLCLSGNLNI
;
A
#
# COMPACT_ATOMS: atom_id res chain seq x y z
N MET A 1 -13.03 -32.95 -56.90
CA MET A 1 -13.28 -31.51 -56.72
C MET A 1 -14.11 -31.28 -55.48
N SER A 2 -13.55 -30.62 -54.46
CA SER A 2 -14.09 -29.40 -53.82
C SER A 2 -13.29 -29.13 -52.53
N GLU A 3 -12.25 -28.30 -52.61
CA GLU A 3 -11.78 -27.53 -51.44
C GLU A 3 -12.72 -26.33 -51.27
N PRO A 4 -13.13 -26.00 -50.03
CA PRO A 4 -13.03 -24.59 -49.65
C PRO A 4 -12.67 -24.32 -48.18
N THR A 5 -11.87 -23.25 -48.04
CA THR A 5 -11.84 -22.25 -46.95
C THR A 5 -11.22 -22.63 -45.61
N LYS A 6 -9.89 -22.62 -45.56
CA LYS A 6 -9.09 -22.44 -44.34
C LYS A 6 -8.23 -21.18 -44.50
N ALA A 7 -8.78 -20.00 -44.17
CA ALA A 7 -8.00 -18.77 -44.02
C ALA A 7 -8.88 -17.67 -43.40
N LYS A 8 -9.09 -17.69 -42.09
CA LYS A 8 -9.69 -16.55 -41.39
C LYS A 8 -9.29 -16.41 -39.93
N GLU A 9 -8.03 -16.66 -39.63
CA GLU A 9 -7.36 -16.39 -38.34
C GLU A 9 -5.91 -16.19 -38.83
N ASP A 10 -5.36 -14.99 -38.99
CA ASP A 10 -5.27 -13.91 -38.02
C ASP A 10 -4.99 -12.60 -38.77
N ALA A 11 -6.01 -11.76 -38.97
CA ALA A 11 -5.81 -10.48 -39.63
C ALA A 11 -5.66 -9.37 -38.58
N ARG A 12 -4.54 -8.63 -38.60
CA ARG A 12 -4.33 -7.46 -37.72
C ARG A 12 -4.66 -6.17 -38.47
N PRO A 13 -5.32 -5.19 -37.86
CA PRO A 13 -5.63 -3.92 -38.52
C PRO A 13 -4.40 -3.01 -38.61
N CYS A 14 -4.27 -2.29 -39.72
CA CYS A 14 -3.24 -1.27 -39.88
C CYS A 14 -3.50 -0.10 -38.91
N PRO A 15 -2.51 0.37 -38.12
CA PRO A 15 -2.73 1.50 -37.22
C PRO A 15 -2.98 2.83 -37.94
N ASN A 16 -2.62 2.93 -39.23
CA ASN A 16 -2.75 4.19 -40.00
C ASN A 16 -4.06 4.23 -40.81
N CYS A 17 -4.37 3.17 -41.58
CA CYS A 17 -5.55 3.15 -42.46
C CYS A 17 -6.63 2.14 -42.04
N GLN A 18 -6.43 1.42 -40.94
CA GLN A 18 -7.37 0.42 -40.39
C GLN A 18 -7.69 -0.77 -41.31
N GLN A 19 -7.03 -0.88 -42.46
CA GLN A 19 -7.16 -2.03 -43.35
C GLN A 19 -6.65 -3.31 -42.68
N ALA A 20 -7.36 -4.41 -42.87
CA ALA A 20 -6.93 -5.73 -42.40
C ALA A 20 -5.65 -6.18 -43.14
N LEU A 21 -4.63 -6.55 -42.37
CA LEU A 21 -3.33 -7.01 -42.85
C LEU A 21 -3.07 -8.44 -42.38
N SER A 22 -2.34 -9.20 -43.21
CA SER A 22 -1.76 -10.48 -42.77
C SER A 22 -0.68 -10.24 -41.71
N GLN A 23 -0.38 -11.23 -40.88
CA GLN A 23 0.63 -11.10 -39.83
C GLN A 23 2.05 -10.91 -40.39
N ASP A 24 2.33 -11.45 -41.57
CA ASP A 24 3.68 -11.49 -42.14
C ASP A 24 4.08 -10.24 -42.95
N VAL A 25 3.21 -9.24 -43.04
CA VAL A 25 3.49 -8.03 -43.84
C VAL A 25 4.19 -6.97 -42.99
N SER A 26 5.38 -6.57 -43.42
CA SER A 26 6.20 -5.52 -42.78
C SER A 26 5.81 -4.11 -43.22
N LEU A 27 5.08 -3.97 -44.33
CA LEU A 27 4.58 -2.70 -44.86
C LEU A 27 3.11 -2.85 -45.26
N CYS A 28 2.31 -1.82 -44.99
CA CYS A 28 0.90 -1.80 -45.40
C CYS A 28 0.80 -1.53 -46.92
N PRO A 29 0.17 -2.41 -47.72
CA PRO A 29 0.02 -2.18 -49.17
C PRO A 29 -0.95 -1.04 -49.49
N SER A 30 -1.83 -0.65 -48.56
CA SER A 30 -2.81 0.42 -48.78
C SER A 30 -2.29 1.81 -48.46
N CYS A 31 -1.37 1.96 -47.49
CA CYS A 31 -0.88 3.28 -47.07
C CYS A 31 0.64 3.42 -47.02
N GLY A 32 1.40 2.35 -47.30
CA GLY A 32 2.86 2.34 -47.32
C GLY A 32 3.53 2.44 -45.94
N ALA A 33 2.76 2.51 -44.85
CA ALA A 33 3.33 2.61 -43.51
C ALA A 33 4.01 1.30 -43.08
N GLY A 34 5.18 1.42 -42.44
CA GLY A 34 5.88 0.30 -41.83
C GLY A 34 5.11 -0.27 -40.65
N ILE A 35 4.97 -1.59 -40.59
CA ILE A 35 4.25 -2.30 -39.56
C ILE A 35 5.27 -3.06 -38.70
N PRO A 36 5.34 -2.82 -37.39
CA PRO A 36 6.29 -3.52 -36.54
C PRO A 36 6.01 -5.04 -36.56
N PRO A 37 7.05 -5.89 -36.61
CA PRO A 37 6.88 -7.34 -36.53
C PRO A 37 6.17 -7.70 -35.22
N LEU A 38 5.23 -8.65 -35.30
CA LEU A 38 4.52 -9.12 -34.12
C LEU A 38 5.54 -9.79 -33.17
N PRO A 39 5.49 -9.55 -31.84
CA PRO A 39 6.34 -10.26 -30.91
C PRO A 39 6.04 -11.76 -31.03
N GLU A 40 7.03 -12.51 -31.50
CA GLU A 40 6.99 -13.96 -31.54
C GLU A 40 6.85 -14.45 -30.11
N ILE A 41 5.66 -14.91 -29.73
CA ILE A 41 5.41 -15.50 -28.42
C ILE A 41 6.07 -16.87 -28.44
N THR A 42 7.39 -16.90 -28.23
CA THR A 42 8.14 -18.14 -28.11
C THR A 42 7.71 -18.81 -26.81
N ASN A 43 6.81 -19.80 -26.91
CA ASN A 43 6.37 -20.64 -25.80
C ASN A 43 7.50 -21.60 -25.37
N ASN A 44 8.65 -21.06 -24.97
CA ASN A 44 9.74 -21.82 -24.39
C ASN A 44 9.78 -21.55 -22.89
N PRO A 45 9.51 -22.54 -22.01
CA PRO A 45 9.65 -22.39 -20.57
C PRO A 45 11.14 -22.43 -20.20
N ASN A 46 11.89 -21.40 -20.59
CA ASN A 46 13.23 -21.17 -20.09
C ASN A 46 13.16 -20.16 -18.92
N PRO A 47 13.39 -20.56 -17.66
CA PRO A 47 13.30 -19.69 -16.49
C PRO A 47 14.40 -18.61 -16.40
N ALA A 48 15.15 -18.36 -17.48
CA ALA A 48 16.30 -17.45 -17.50
C ALA A 48 16.02 -16.07 -18.13
N GLN A 49 14.86 -15.84 -18.76
CA GLN A 49 14.52 -14.54 -19.35
C GLN A 49 13.28 -13.94 -18.68
N ALA A 50 13.51 -13.27 -17.55
CA ALA A 50 12.55 -12.33 -17.00
C ALA A 50 12.56 -11.08 -17.88
N PRO A 51 11.45 -10.72 -18.53
CA PRO A 51 11.37 -9.51 -19.32
C PRO A 51 11.56 -8.30 -18.41
N ASP A 52 12.54 -7.51 -18.78
CA ASP A 52 12.85 -6.13 -18.46
C ASP A 52 11.60 -5.26 -18.61
N VAL A 53 10.73 -5.35 -17.60
CA VAL A 53 9.67 -4.39 -17.34
C VAL A 53 10.32 -3.05 -17.04
N VAL A 54 10.46 -2.29 -18.11
CA VAL A 54 10.84 -0.88 -18.18
C VAL A 54 10.30 -0.13 -16.96
N LEU A 55 11.27 0.39 -16.22
CA LEU A 55 11.20 1.29 -15.09
C LEU A 55 10.24 2.46 -15.36
N LEU A 56 8.96 2.27 -15.07
CA LEU A 56 8.04 3.35 -14.72
C LEU A 56 8.10 3.60 -13.21
N SER A 57 9.32 3.81 -12.71
CA SER A 57 9.59 4.40 -11.39
C SER A 57 9.36 5.91 -11.45
N LYS A 58 8.16 6.34 -11.86
CA LYS A 58 7.75 7.75 -11.70
C LYS A 58 7.45 7.96 -10.22
N SER A 59 8.48 8.37 -9.50
CA SER A 59 8.52 8.99 -8.17
C SER A 59 7.16 9.15 -7.47
N ARG A 60 6.70 8.09 -6.80
CA ARG A 60 5.70 8.16 -5.71
C ARG A 60 6.37 8.33 -4.33
N GLY A 61 7.61 8.85 -4.30
CA GLY A 61 8.35 9.06 -3.06
C GLY A 61 7.72 10.11 -2.14
N GLY A 62 7.01 11.10 -2.71
CA GLY A 62 6.39 12.20 -1.96
C GLY A 62 5.25 11.76 -1.04
N ASP A 63 4.37 10.88 -1.52
CA ASP A 63 3.21 10.43 -0.73
C ASP A 63 3.61 9.61 0.50
N ILE A 64 4.78 8.95 0.43
CA ILE A 64 5.32 8.14 1.53
C ILE A 64 5.86 9.04 2.64
N ALA A 65 6.53 10.14 2.29
CA ALA A 65 7.07 11.09 3.26
C ALA A 65 5.95 11.77 4.06
N ILE A 66 4.85 12.13 3.41
CA ILE A 66 3.70 12.80 4.06
C ILE A 66 3.06 11.87 5.10
N GLY A 67 2.88 10.59 4.79
CA GLY A 67 2.31 9.62 5.73
C GLY A 67 3.15 9.42 6.99
N VAL A 68 4.48 9.35 6.84
CA VAL A 68 5.41 9.19 7.97
C VAL A 68 5.48 10.45 8.82
N VAL A 69 5.54 11.63 8.19
CA VAL A 69 5.55 12.91 8.91
C VAL A 69 4.26 13.10 9.68
N MET A 70 3.10 12.86 9.06
CA MET A 70 1.81 12.95 9.75
C MET A 70 1.69 11.92 10.88
N GLY A 71 2.16 10.69 10.68
CA GLY A 71 2.11 9.65 11.72
C GLY A 71 3.02 9.91 12.91
N ILE A 72 4.15 10.61 12.74
CA ILE A 72 5.11 10.87 13.82
C ILE A 72 4.83 12.23 14.48
N VAL A 73 4.50 13.26 13.70
CA VAL A 73 4.41 14.64 14.18
C VAL A 73 3.02 14.98 14.68
N PHE A 74 1.97 14.45 14.05
CA PHE A 74 0.59 14.78 14.43
C PHE A 74 0.18 14.26 15.81
N PRO A 75 0.48 12.99 16.21
CA PRO A 75 0.10 12.49 17.53
C PRO A 75 0.68 13.28 18.71
N PRO A 76 1.99 13.61 18.77
CA PRO A 76 2.52 14.37 19.90
C PRO A 76 1.97 15.80 19.93
N LEU A 77 1.76 16.44 18.76
CA LEU A 77 1.14 17.77 18.69
C LEU A 77 -0.30 17.76 19.22
N LEU A 78 -1.10 16.79 18.79
CA LEU A 78 -2.47 16.61 19.28
C LEU A 78 -2.48 16.36 20.80
N CYS A 79 -1.53 15.56 21.29
CA CYS A 79 -1.43 15.25 22.71
C CYS A 79 -1.05 16.47 23.56
N MET A 80 -0.07 17.26 23.12
CA MET A 80 0.31 18.51 23.80
C MET A 80 -0.85 19.51 23.81
N ALA A 81 -1.61 19.61 22.72
CA ALA A 81 -2.80 20.47 22.65
C ALA A 81 -3.91 20.02 23.63
N LEU A 82 -4.16 18.70 23.72
CA LEU A 82 -5.11 18.13 24.68
C LEU A 82 -4.69 18.37 26.14
N ILE A 83 -3.41 18.20 26.45
CA ILE A 83 -2.86 18.47 27.79
C ILE A 83 -3.06 19.95 28.15
N ALA A 84 -2.72 20.87 27.24
CA ALA A 84 -2.92 22.30 27.46
C ALA A 84 -4.41 22.66 27.67
N LEU A 85 -5.31 22.04 26.91
CA LEU A 85 -6.75 22.22 27.08
C LEU A 85 -7.25 21.69 28.43
N LEU A 86 -6.78 20.53 28.87
CA LEU A 86 -7.09 19.95 30.17
C LEU A 86 -6.60 20.81 31.33
N GLN A 87 -5.42 21.42 31.20
CA GLN A 87 -4.90 22.38 32.17
C GLN A 87 -5.75 23.66 32.21
N ALA A 88 -6.20 24.15 31.05
CA ALA A 88 -7.08 25.32 30.97
C ALA A 88 -8.47 25.08 31.59
N LEU A 89 -8.93 23.83 31.61
CA LEU A 89 -10.20 23.41 32.22
C LEU A 89 -10.14 23.29 33.76
N GLY A 90 -9.00 23.58 34.39
CA GLY A 90 -8.90 23.70 35.85
C GLY A 90 -8.86 22.38 36.63
N SER A 91 -8.54 21.25 35.97
CA SER A 91 -8.35 19.97 36.66
C SER A 91 -7.02 19.95 37.42
N SER A 92 -7.03 20.25 38.71
CA SER A 92 -5.87 20.19 39.62
C SER A 92 -5.54 18.77 40.11
N GLY A 93 -5.91 17.74 39.34
CA GLY A 93 -5.72 16.34 39.72
C GLY A 93 -4.37 15.77 39.26
N ILE A 94 -3.43 15.57 40.19
CA ILE A 94 -2.13 14.93 39.96
C ILE A 94 -2.29 13.51 39.33
N SER A 95 -3.41 12.83 39.61
CA SER A 95 -3.76 11.52 39.04
C SER A 95 -4.09 11.55 37.54
N VAL A 96 -4.58 12.69 37.02
CA VAL A 96 -4.88 12.87 35.60
C VAL A 96 -3.58 13.07 34.81
N GLY A 97 -2.58 13.74 35.40
CA GLY A 97 -1.29 14.00 34.77
C GLY A 97 -0.55 12.72 34.38
N VAL A 98 -0.45 11.75 35.28
CA VAL A 98 0.27 10.49 35.03
C VAL A 98 -0.39 9.68 33.91
N SER A 99 -1.72 9.54 33.96
CA SER A 99 -2.48 8.80 32.94
C SER A 99 -2.36 9.45 31.56
N THR A 100 -2.38 10.79 31.51
CA THR A 100 -2.28 11.54 30.25
C THR A 100 -0.89 11.43 29.65
N VAL A 101 0.17 11.52 30.47
CA VAL A 101 1.56 11.32 30.01
C VAL A 101 1.78 9.88 29.54
N LEU A 102 1.22 8.90 30.24
CA LEU A 102 1.31 7.49 29.83
C LEU A 102 0.64 7.26 28.47
N LEU A 103 -0.57 7.80 28.26
CA LEU A 103 -1.26 7.78 26.97
C LEU A 103 -0.46 8.49 25.89
N ALA A 104 0.11 9.67 26.20
CA ALA A 104 0.91 10.45 25.27
C ALA A 104 2.13 9.69 24.74
N LEU A 105 2.75 8.87 25.58
CA LEU A 105 3.89 8.03 25.19
C LEU A 105 3.46 6.74 24.50
N PHE A 106 2.36 6.11 24.94
CA PHE A 106 1.93 4.82 24.40
C PHE A 106 1.22 4.92 23.06
N ILE A 107 0.43 5.97 22.82
CA ILE A 107 -0.29 6.18 21.55
C ILE A 107 0.66 6.19 20.33
N PRO A 108 1.76 6.98 20.29
CA PRO A 108 2.66 6.98 19.16
C PRO A 108 3.43 5.66 19.00
N VAL A 109 3.68 4.92 20.08
CA VAL A 109 4.27 3.56 19.98
C VAL A 109 3.26 2.58 19.38
N LEU A 110 2.01 2.62 19.85
CA LEU A 110 0.91 1.78 19.36
C LEU A 110 0.59 2.03 17.90
N ILE A 111 0.68 3.27 17.41
CA ILE A 111 0.36 3.63 16.02
C ILE A 111 1.62 3.53 15.15
N GLY A 112 2.76 4.00 15.63
CA GLY A 112 4.00 4.11 14.87
C GLY A 112 4.68 2.77 14.62
N VAL A 113 4.72 1.86 15.60
CA VAL A 113 5.37 0.54 15.45
C VAL A 113 4.67 -0.31 14.37
N PRO A 114 3.33 -0.44 14.34
CA PRO A 114 2.63 -1.15 13.27
C PRO A 114 2.84 -0.55 11.90
N PHE A 115 2.82 0.78 11.82
CA PHE A 115 3.00 1.49 10.56
C PHE A 115 4.41 1.25 10.02
N ALA A 116 5.42 1.31 10.91
CA ALA A 116 6.80 0.98 10.57
C ALA A 116 6.94 -0.50 10.14
N ILE A 117 6.31 -1.44 10.85
CA ILE A 117 6.35 -2.87 10.48
C ILE A 117 5.66 -3.10 9.13
N ALA A 118 4.45 -2.57 8.92
CA ALA A 118 3.74 -2.66 7.65
C ALA A 118 4.55 -2.03 6.50
N TYR A 119 5.23 -0.91 6.77
CA TYR A 119 6.14 -0.28 5.82
C TYR A 119 7.34 -1.16 5.47
N LEU A 120 7.98 -1.78 6.46
CA LEU A 120 9.10 -2.70 6.25
C LEU A 120 8.67 -3.97 5.49
N LEU A 121 7.48 -4.50 5.80
CA LEU A 121 6.87 -5.64 5.10
C LEU A 121 6.47 -5.31 3.66
N LYS A 122 6.10 -4.06 3.38
CA LYS A 122 5.85 -3.61 2.00
C LYS A 122 7.14 -3.45 1.20
N ARG A 123 8.23 -3.05 1.85
CA ARG A 123 9.53 -2.80 1.21
C ARG A 123 10.29 -4.10 0.90
N LYS A 124 10.33 -5.03 1.84
CA LYS A 124 10.83 -6.39 1.57
C LYS A 124 9.64 -7.17 1.04
N ARG A 125 9.57 -7.48 -0.26
CA ARG A 125 8.52 -8.31 -0.88
C ARG A 125 8.49 -9.73 -0.26
N TYR A 126 8.13 -9.85 1.01
CA TYR A 126 7.92 -11.11 1.68
C TYR A 126 6.60 -11.65 1.17
N VAL A 127 6.70 -12.70 0.35
CA VAL A 127 5.57 -13.41 -0.27
C VAL A 127 4.66 -14.08 0.79
N ALA A 128 5.02 -14.05 2.07
CA ALA A 128 4.20 -14.53 3.20
C ALA A 128 3.14 -13.52 3.70
N GLY A 129 2.62 -12.65 2.81
CA GLY A 129 1.95 -11.39 3.15
C GLY A 129 0.67 -11.48 4.00
N ASN A 130 -0.07 -12.59 3.97
CA ASN A 130 -1.40 -12.62 4.58
C ASN A 130 -1.44 -13.16 6.01
N ALA A 131 -0.55 -14.08 6.39
CA ALA A 131 -0.56 -14.67 7.72
C ALA A 131 0.04 -13.72 8.77
N MET A 132 1.19 -13.10 8.44
CA MET A 132 1.90 -12.22 9.35
C MET A 132 1.14 -10.92 9.60
N GLN A 133 0.44 -10.40 8.57
CA GLN A 133 -0.38 -9.19 8.71
C GLN A 133 -1.56 -9.42 9.67
N LYS A 134 -2.23 -10.58 9.60
CA LYS A 134 -3.31 -10.94 10.54
C LYS A 134 -2.80 -11.09 11.97
N ALA A 135 -1.63 -11.70 12.15
CA ALA A 135 -1.01 -11.82 13.47
C ALA A 135 -0.65 -10.44 14.06
N LEU A 136 -0.13 -9.52 13.24
CA LEU A 136 0.21 -8.17 13.68
C LEU A 136 -1.03 -7.37 14.11
N PHE A 137 -2.10 -7.42 13.29
CA PHE A 137 -3.37 -6.78 13.62
C PHE A 137 -3.99 -7.36 14.89
N GLY A 138 -3.97 -8.69 15.05
CA GLY A 138 -4.47 -9.35 16.25
C GLY A 138 -3.70 -8.93 17.51
N TRP A 139 -2.37 -8.84 17.41
CA TRP A 139 -1.53 -8.42 18.54
C TRP A 139 -1.78 -6.96 18.93
N LEU A 140 -2.00 -6.08 17.95
CA LEU A 140 -2.33 -4.68 18.22
C LEU A 140 -3.67 -4.48 18.89
N ILE A 141 -4.69 -5.22 18.44
CA ILE A 141 -6.02 -5.20 19.06
C ILE A 141 -5.89 -5.67 20.51
N LEU A 142 -5.10 -6.71 20.77
CA LEU A 142 -4.88 -7.22 22.12
C LEU A 142 -4.22 -6.17 23.04
N ILE A 143 -3.17 -5.50 22.57
CA ILE A 143 -2.49 -4.45 23.35
C ILE A 143 -3.44 -3.26 23.58
N GLY A 144 -4.20 -2.86 22.56
CA GLY A 144 -5.19 -1.79 22.66
C GLY A 144 -6.28 -2.09 23.69
N LEU A 145 -6.82 -3.32 23.69
CA LEU A 145 -7.82 -3.77 24.67
C LEU A 145 -7.24 -3.83 26.09
N LEU A 146 -6.01 -4.31 26.25
CA LEU A 146 -5.33 -4.34 27.54
C LEU A 146 -5.14 -2.92 28.10
N PHE A 147 -4.78 -1.97 27.23
CA PHE A 147 -4.63 -0.57 27.60
C PHE A 147 -5.96 0.10 27.96
N LEU A 148 -7.01 -0.18 27.19
CA LEU A 148 -8.36 0.30 27.49
C LEU A 148 -8.86 -0.23 28.84
N GLY A 149 -8.58 -1.51 29.15
CA GLY A 149 -8.88 -2.11 30.44
C GLY A 149 -8.15 -1.41 31.60
N LEU A 150 -6.86 -1.14 31.44
CA LEU A 150 -6.06 -0.36 32.40
C LEU A 150 -6.64 1.05 32.61
N LEU A 151 -7.04 1.71 31.53
CA LEU A 151 -7.62 3.05 31.59
C LEU A 151 -8.97 3.05 32.34
N VAL A 152 -9.83 2.08 32.06
CA VAL A 152 -11.11 1.89 32.79
C VAL A 152 -10.87 1.56 34.25
N LEU A 153 -9.86 0.75 34.58
CA LEU A 153 -9.49 0.40 35.95
C LEU A 153 -9.01 1.65 36.71
N CYS A 154 -8.18 2.48 36.08
CA CYS A 154 -7.72 3.75 36.64
C CYS A 154 -8.88 4.73 36.88
N LEU A 155 -9.83 4.84 35.95
CA LEU A 155 -11.02 5.67 36.12
C LEU A 155 -11.93 5.17 37.25
N SER A 156 -12.15 3.85 37.30
CA SER A 156 -13.00 3.21 38.32
C SER A 156 -12.42 3.35 39.73
N GLY A 157 -11.09 3.25 39.88
CA GLY A 157 -10.41 3.43 41.17
C GLY A 157 -10.51 4.86 41.72
N ASN A 158 -10.73 5.85 40.85
CA ASN A 158 -10.85 7.26 41.23
C ASN A 158 -12.28 7.64 41.66
N LEU A 159 -13.30 6.82 41.35
CA LEU A 159 -14.69 7.06 41.76
C LEU A 159 -15.02 6.59 43.18
N ASN A 160 -14.10 5.90 43.85
CA ASN A 160 -14.35 5.26 45.16
C ASN A 160 -13.67 6.02 46.33
N ILE A 161 -13.31 7.28 46.12
CA ILE A 161 -12.75 8.24 47.09
C ILE A 161 -13.65 9.47 47.11
#